data_AF-A0A497NBS9-F1
#
_entry.id   AF-A0A497NBS9-F1
#
_cell.length_a   1.000
_cell.length_b   1.000
_cell.length_c   1.000
_cell.angle_alpha   90.00
_cell.angle_beta   90.00
_cell.angle_gamma   90.00
#
_symmetry.space_group_name_H-M   'P 1'
#
loop_
_entity.id
_entity.type
_entity.pdbx_description
1 polymer ?
#
loop_
_entity_poly.entity_id
_entity_poly.type
_entity_poly.pdbx_seq_one_letter_code
_entity_poly.pdbx_strand_id
1 'polypeptide(L)'
;MEPDDDNDKFSAFDLIMTALKAHEKQIDYLLHEFDVVLEEFKTGYTGKKEGAKKEKGRNPLVILKRWNEFKEMSRDAEMIAYEIERNRFHVYSKASGRVFAYVEDLPDKVRIAEDEDGFTIDKDSVKDVDALRFLIDGRLKCGLSLSVKSSRTQLMEKEHLFELSYELSKVKEFLSKELSVSKRKVVEGKLTY
;
A
#
# COMPACT_ATOMS: atom_id res chain seq x y z
N MET A 1 -63.80 -2.69 6.36
CA MET A 1 -62.96 -3.80 5.88
C MET A 1 -61.91 -3.14 5.01
N GLU A 2 -60.82 -2.72 5.63
CA GLU A 2 -59.66 -2.13 4.95
C GLU A 2 -58.61 -3.23 4.81
N PRO A 3 -58.08 -3.51 3.61
CA PRO A 3 -56.97 -4.43 3.44
C PRO A 3 -55.63 -3.70 3.21
N ASP A 4 -54.59 -4.25 3.83
CA ASP A 4 -53.26 -4.50 3.25
C ASP A 4 -52.26 -3.35 3.01
N ASP A 5 -52.04 -2.43 3.95
CA ASP A 5 -50.84 -1.54 3.95
C ASP A 5 -49.62 -2.14 4.70
N ASP A 6 -49.83 -3.21 5.47
CA ASP A 6 -48.76 -3.87 6.24
C ASP A 6 -47.98 -4.92 5.41
N ASN A 7 -48.56 -5.44 4.33
CA ASN A 7 -47.95 -6.49 3.51
C ASN A 7 -46.83 -5.96 2.60
N ASP A 8 -46.98 -4.75 2.07
CA ASP A 8 -45.97 -4.13 1.19
C ASP A 8 -44.73 -3.67 1.96
N LYS A 9 -44.90 -3.20 3.20
CA LYS A 9 -43.78 -2.88 4.10
C LYS A 9 -43.02 -4.15 4.48
N PHE A 10 -43.72 -5.23 4.79
CA PHE A 10 -43.11 -6.53 5.09
C PHE A 10 -42.29 -7.07 3.90
N SER A 11 -42.82 -6.95 2.68
CA SER A 11 -42.14 -7.32 1.43
C SER A 11 -40.87 -6.49 1.17
N ALA A 12 -40.91 -5.18 1.43
CA ALA A 12 -39.73 -4.31 1.30
C ALA A 12 -38.65 -4.65 2.34
N PHE A 13 -39.02 -4.98 3.57
CA PHE A 13 -38.09 -5.44 4.61
C PHE A 13 -37.46 -6.79 4.27
N ASP A 14 -38.23 -7.73 3.70
CA ASP A 14 -37.70 -9.03 3.25
C ASP A 14 -36.72 -8.88 2.07
N LEU A 15 -36.98 -7.95 1.15
CA LEU A 15 -36.05 -7.59 0.07
C LEU A 15 -34.74 -7.01 0.63
N ILE A 16 -34.82 -6.08 1.59
CA ILE A 16 -33.64 -5.51 2.26
C ILE A 16 -32.89 -6.60 3.04
N MET A 17 -33.59 -7.47 3.76
CA MET A 17 -32.97 -8.55 4.52
C MET A 17 -32.29 -9.57 3.60
N THR A 18 -32.90 -9.86 2.45
CA THR A 18 -32.32 -10.73 1.42
C THR A 18 -31.08 -10.10 0.80
N ALA A 19 -31.10 -8.79 0.51
CA ALA A 19 -29.94 -8.06 0.01
C ALA A 19 -28.80 -8.02 1.04
N LEU A 20 -29.11 -7.77 2.32
CA LEU A 20 -28.11 -7.76 3.40
C LEU A 20 -27.50 -9.15 3.62
N LYS A 21 -28.29 -10.23 3.61
CA LYS A 21 -27.78 -11.61 3.67
C LYS A 21 -26.95 -11.99 2.45
N ALA A 22 -27.29 -11.47 1.27
CA ALA A 22 -26.49 -11.69 0.07
C ALA A 22 -25.14 -10.96 0.16
N HIS A 23 -25.12 -9.73 0.69
CA HIS A 23 -23.89 -8.97 0.94
C HIS A 23 -23.01 -9.63 2.00
N GLU A 24 -23.59 -10.13 3.10
CA GLU A 24 -22.85 -10.88 4.14
C GLU A 24 -22.13 -12.09 3.54
N LYS A 25 -22.84 -12.88 2.71
CA LYS A 25 -22.25 -14.02 2.00
C LYS A 25 -21.17 -13.62 1.00
N GLN A 26 -21.34 -12.50 0.31
CA GLN A 26 -20.32 -11.98 -0.61
C GLN A 26 -19.06 -11.54 0.15
N ILE A 27 -19.22 -10.92 1.33
CA ILE A 27 -18.10 -10.52 2.18
C ILE A 27 -17.35 -11.76 2.71
N ASP A 28 -18.06 -12.79 3.15
CA ASP A 28 -17.44 -14.06 3.59
C ASP A 28 -16.69 -14.76 2.45
N TYR A 29 -17.26 -14.75 1.24
CA TYR A 29 -16.61 -15.28 0.05
C TYR A 29 -15.34 -14.49 -0.31
N LEU A 30 -15.41 -13.16 -0.27
CA LEU A 30 -14.24 -12.29 -0.52
C LEU A 30 -13.16 -12.48 0.55
N LEU A 31 -13.54 -12.66 1.82
CA LEU A 31 -12.60 -12.98 2.90
C LEU A 31 -11.91 -14.33 2.65
N HIS A 32 -12.67 -15.35 2.27
CA HIS A 32 -12.13 -16.66 1.95
C HIS A 32 -11.22 -16.62 0.72
N GLU A 33 -11.60 -15.90 -0.33
CA GLU A 33 -10.77 -15.69 -1.52
C GLU A 33 -9.50 -14.89 -1.18
N PHE A 34 -9.59 -13.91 -0.28
CA PHE A 34 -8.44 -13.15 0.20
C PHE A 34 -7.51 -14.01 1.06
N ASP A 35 -8.04 -14.90 1.90
CA ASP A 35 -7.26 -15.87 2.67
C ASP A 35 -6.59 -16.90 1.76
N VAL A 36 -7.27 -17.37 0.71
CA VAL A 36 -6.68 -18.24 -0.32
C VAL A 36 -5.57 -17.51 -1.07
N VAL A 37 -5.77 -16.26 -1.48
CA VAL A 37 -4.72 -15.45 -2.12
C VAL A 37 -3.55 -15.18 -1.17
N LEU A 38 -3.81 -14.98 0.12
CA LEU A 38 -2.76 -14.85 1.14
C LEU A 38 -1.99 -16.16 1.33
N GLU A 39 -2.68 -17.30 1.36
CA GLU A 39 -2.06 -18.62 1.41
C GLU A 39 -1.32 -18.95 0.11
N GLU A 40 -1.83 -18.57 -1.06
CA GLU A 40 -1.15 -18.65 -2.36
C GLU A 40 0.04 -17.70 -2.46
N PHE A 41 0.01 -16.54 -1.80
CA PHE A 41 1.17 -15.65 -1.72
C PHE A 41 2.22 -16.18 -0.74
N LYS A 42 1.81 -16.88 0.32
CA LYS A 42 2.71 -17.62 1.24
C LYS A 42 3.28 -18.89 0.60
N THR A 43 2.50 -19.59 -0.22
CA THR A 43 2.87 -20.89 -0.84
C THR A 43 3.42 -20.77 -2.27
N GLY A 44 3.18 -19.65 -2.96
CA GLY A 44 3.73 -19.29 -4.28
C GLY A 44 5.23 -18.98 -4.27
N TYR A 45 5.84 -18.89 -3.08
CA TYR A 45 7.30 -18.97 -2.90
C TYR A 45 7.83 -20.42 -2.87
N THR A 46 6.99 -21.43 -3.13
CA THR A 46 7.40 -22.83 -3.23
C THR A 46 6.98 -23.48 -4.55
N GLY A 47 7.80 -23.30 -5.60
CA GLY A 47 7.83 -24.15 -6.79
C GLY A 47 8.91 -23.65 -7.74
N LYS A 48 10.03 -24.35 -8.01
CA LYS A 48 10.19 -25.79 -8.25
C LYS A 48 11.41 -26.35 -7.50
N LYS A 49 11.23 -27.54 -6.91
CA LYS A 49 12.32 -28.47 -6.57
C LYS A 49 12.74 -29.19 -7.85
N GLU A 50 14.02 -29.12 -8.21
CA GLU A 50 14.83 -30.29 -8.59
C GLU A 50 16.28 -30.02 -8.18
N GLY A 51 16.93 -31.01 -7.56
CA GLY A 51 18.38 -30.97 -7.27
C GLY A 51 18.75 -30.75 -5.81
N ALA A 52 18.97 -31.85 -5.11
CA ALA A 52 19.52 -31.98 -3.76
C ALA A 52 20.65 -30.99 -3.39
N LYS A 53 20.54 -30.32 -2.23
CA LYS A 53 21.42 -30.48 -1.05
C LYS A 53 21.29 -29.32 -0.05
N LYS A 54 21.27 -29.71 1.23
CA LYS A 54 21.48 -28.95 2.47
C LYS A 54 20.33 -28.07 2.96
N GLU A 55 19.76 -28.53 4.08
CA GLU A 55 19.14 -27.70 5.12
C GLU A 55 19.96 -26.42 5.32
N LYS A 56 19.40 -25.29 4.94
CA LYS A 56 19.82 -23.97 5.42
C LYS A 56 18.63 -23.40 6.16
N GLY A 57 18.82 -23.13 7.46
CA GLY A 57 17.79 -22.59 8.32
C GLY A 57 17.11 -21.40 7.65
N ARG A 58 15.79 -21.47 7.53
CA ARG A 58 14.97 -20.33 7.11
C ARG A 58 15.17 -19.23 8.15
N ASN A 59 15.96 -18.21 7.80
CA ASN A 59 16.07 -17.03 8.64
C ASN A 59 14.69 -16.35 8.66
N PRO A 60 14.11 -16.10 9.84
CA PRO A 60 12.79 -15.47 9.92
C PRO A 60 12.86 -14.06 9.33
N LEU A 61 11.88 -13.72 8.49
CA LEU A 61 11.64 -12.37 8.02
C LEU A 61 10.90 -11.60 9.10
N VAL A 62 11.46 -10.46 9.53
CA VAL A 62 10.82 -9.58 10.50
C VAL A 62 10.32 -8.32 9.80
N ILE A 63 9.00 -8.13 9.77
CA ILE A 63 8.37 -6.94 9.19
C ILE A 63 8.20 -5.88 10.28
N LEU A 64 8.91 -4.77 10.14
CA LEU A 64 8.90 -3.65 11.08
C LEU A 64 7.94 -2.57 10.57
N LYS A 65 7.01 -2.15 11.43
CA LYS A 65 6.02 -1.11 11.09
C LYS A 65 6.57 0.30 11.24
N ARG A 66 7.59 0.49 12.09
CA ARG A 66 8.17 1.81 12.37
C ARG A 66 9.51 1.95 11.68
N TRP A 67 9.68 3.04 10.93
CA TRP A 67 10.92 3.34 10.23
C TRP A 67 12.13 3.42 11.16
N ASN A 68 11.97 4.04 12.33
CA ASN A 68 13.06 4.17 13.30
C ASN A 68 13.58 2.80 13.78
N GLU A 69 12.68 1.86 14.07
CA GLU A 69 13.05 0.49 14.45
C GLU A 69 13.76 -0.23 13.29
N PHE A 70 13.27 -0.07 12.06
CA PHE A 70 13.93 -0.62 10.87
C PHE A 70 15.33 -0.06 10.68
N LYS A 71 15.51 1.25 10.86
CA LYS A 71 16.79 1.94 10.73
C LYS A 71 17.80 1.46 11.78
N GLU A 72 17.37 1.26 13.02
CA GLU A 72 18.22 0.73 14.09
C GLU A 72 18.68 -0.70 13.80
N MET A 73 17.75 -1.56 13.37
CA MET A 73 18.04 -2.98 13.09
C MET A 73 18.82 -3.19 11.78
N SER A 74 18.80 -2.21 10.88
CA SER A 74 19.41 -2.26 9.55
C SER A 74 20.67 -1.41 9.40
N ARG A 75 21.18 -0.86 10.50
CA ARG A 75 22.44 -0.12 10.50
C ARG A 75 23.58 -1.05 10.06
N ASP A 76 24.41 -0.57 9.14
CA ASP A 76 25.55 -1.31 8.57
C ASP A 76 25.17 -2.64 7.89
N ALA A 77 23.93 -2.75 7.38
CA ALA A 77 23.46 -3.92 6.67
C ALA A 77 24.41 -4.38 5.55
N GLU A 78 24.47 -5.70 5.35
CA GLU A 78 25.24 -6.34 4.28
C GLU A 78 24.68 -5.91 2.91
N MET A 79 23.36 -5.84 2.82
CA MET A 79 22.61 -5.57 1.60
C MET A 79 21.27 -4.92 1.96
N ILE A 80 20.89 -3.91 1.18
CA ILE A 80 19.57 -3.30 1.19
C ILE A 80 18.96 -3.52 -0.19
N ALA A 81 17.75 -4.06 -0.24
CA ALA A 81 16.98 -4.18 -1.47
C ALA A 81 15.70 -3.34 -1.32
N TYR A 82 15.23 -2.71 -2.38
CA TYR A 82 13.93 -2.02 -2.36
C TYR A 82 13.15 -2.27 -3.64
N GLU A 83 11.84 -2.30 -3.54
CA GLU A 83 10.95 -2.42 -4.68
C GLU A 83 9.66 -1.63 -4.46
N ILE A 84 8.96 -1.38 -5.55
CA ILE A 84 7.63 -0.79 -5.52
C ILE A 84 6.69 -1.81 -6.15
N GLU A 85 5.76 -2.32 -5.35
CA GLU A 85 4.76 -3.28 -5.80
C GLU A 85 3.39 -2.84 -5.28
N ARG A 86 2.36 -2.83 -6.16
CA ARG A 86 0.97 -2.56 -5.78
C ARG A 86 0.78 -1.26 -4.95
N ASN A 87 1.42 -0.18 -5.38
CA ASN A 87 1.41 1.11 -4.67
C ASN A 87 1.98 1.05 -3.24
N ARG A 88 2.95 0.16 -2.99
CA ARG A 88 3.68 0.07 -1.73
C ARG A 88 5.17 0.16 -1.96
N PHE A 89 5.84 0.88 -1.08
CA PHE A 89 7.27 0.95 -1.00
C PHE A 89 7.79 -0.11 -0.04
N HIS A 90 8.52 -1.08 -0.57
CA HIS A 90 9.13 -2.17 0.18
C HIS A 90 10.62 -1.91 0.32
N VAL A 91 11.14 -2.03 1.54
CA VAL A 91 12.58 -1.97 1.83
C VAL A 91 12.96 -3.20 2.63
N TYR A 92 13.93 -3.94 2.12
CA TYR A 92 14.47 -5.14 2.73
C TYR A 92 15.91 -4.88 3.14
N SER A 93 16.29 -5.43 4.29
CA SER A 93 17.64 -5.33 4.83
C SER A 93 18.12 -6.69 5.30
N LYS A 94 19.36 -7.03 4.95
CA LYS A 94 20.04 -8.20 5.49
C LYS A 94 21.12 -7.73 6.47
N ALA A 95 20.90 -7.95 7.76
CA ALA A 95 21.81 -7.55 8.83
C ALA A 95 21.94 -8.67 9.87
N SER A 96 23.17 -8.94 10.32
CA SER A 96 23.47 -9.95 11.35
C SER A 96 22.85 -11.33 11.06
N GLY A 97 22.86 -11.75 9.79
CA GLY A 97 22.27 -13.02 9.35
C GLY A 97 20.73 -13.09 9.41
N ARG A 98 20.02 -11.98 9.70
CA ARG A 98 18.56 -11.89 9.66
C ARG A 98 18.10 -10.99 8.51
N VAL A 99 16.84 -11.17 8.11
CA VAL A 99 16.19 -10.32 7.10
C VAL A 99 15.11 -9.49 7.78
N PHE A 100 15.17 -8.18 7.56
CA PHE A 100 14.18 -7.21 8.01
C PHE A 100 13.48 -6.62 6.80
N ALA A 101 12.19 -6.33 6.94
CA ALA A 101 11.41 -5.60 5.95
C ALA A 101 10.72 -4.40 6.58
N TYR A 102 10.66 -3.31 5.83
CA TYR A 102 9.80 -2.17 6.07
C TYR A 102 8.88 -2.00 4.86
N VAL A 103 7.59 -1.78 5.13
CA VAL A 103 6.59 -1.59 4.08
C VAL A 103 5.81 -0.34 4.40
N GLU A 104 5.65 0.51 3.39
CA GLU A 104 4.87 1.73 3.50
C GLU A 104 3.98 1.89 2.27
N ASP A 105 2.72 2.28 2.46
CA ASP A 105 1.83 2.59 1.36
C ASP A 105 2.24 3.90 0.69
N LEU A 106 2.26 3.90 -0.64
CA LEU A 106 2.42 5.10 -1.43
C LEU A 106 1.06 5.81 -1.54
N PRO A 107 1.07 7.14 -1.63
CA PRO A 107 -0.15 7.92 -1.84
C PRO A 107 -0.79 7.53 -3.17
N ASP A 108 -2.12 7.37 -3.17
CA ASP A 108 -2.90 7.24 -4.39
C ASP A 108 -2.93 8.56 -5.16
N LYS A 109 -3.34 8.50 -6.43
CA LYS A 109 -3.56 9.72 -7.22
C LYS A 109 -4.60 10.60 -6.55
N VAL A 110 -4.31 11.89 -6.46
CA VAL A 110 -5.22 12.86 -5.84
C VAL A 110 -5.84 13.76 -6.88
N ARG A 111 -7.18 13.83 -6.85
CA ARG A 111 -7.96 14.76 -7.65
C ARG A 111 -8.29 16.01 -6.86
N ILE A 112 -7.93 17.14 -7.44
CA ILE A 112 -8.22 18.46 -6.87
C ILE A 112 -9.01 19.25 -7.90
N ALA A 113 -10.18 19.73 -7.50
CA ALA A 113 -10.94 20.69 -8.28
C ALA A 113 -10.63 22.11 -7.80
N GLU A 114 -10.48 23.04 -8.74
CA GLU A 114 -10.34 24.47 -8.49
C GLU A 114 -11.56 25.19 -9.06
N ASP A 115 -12.22 25.98 -8.21
CA ASP A 115 -13.36 26.84 -8.53
C ASP A 115 -13.07 28.30 -8.13
N GLU A 116 -14.07 29.19 -8.20
CA GLU A 116 -13.90 30.61 -7.85
C GLU A 116 -13.63 30.83 -6.35
N ASP A 117 -14.02 29.89 -5.49
CA ASP A 117 -13.97 30.00 -4.02
C ASP A 117 -12.74 29.28 -3.43
N GLY A 118 -12.06 28.41 -4.19
CA GLY A 118 -10.78 27.83 -3.84
C GLY A 118 -10.52 26.44 -4.42
N PHE A 119 -9.89 25.59 -3.60
CA PHE A 119 -9.53 24.22 -3.97
C PHE A 119 -10.34 23.22 -3.15
N THR A 120 -10.97 22.26 -3.83
CA THR A 120 -11.64 21.11 -3.21
C THR A 120 -10.88 19.84 -3.55
N ILE A 121 -10.61 19.02 -2.54
CA ILE A 121 -9.96 17.71 -2.72
C ILE A 121 -11.06 16.65 -2.73
N ASP A 122 -11.04 15.79 -3.74
CA ASP A 122 -11.95 14.65 -3.81
C ASP A 122 -11.76 13.76 -2.57
N LYS A 123 -12.83 13.59 -1.80
CA LYS A 123 -12.82 12.81 -0.56
C LYS A 123 -12.42 11.35 -0.82
N ASP A 124 -12.78 10.80 -1.97
CA ASP A 124 -12.44 9.42 -2.32
C ASP A 124 -10.95 9.26 -2.69
N SER A 125 -10.27 10.37 -3.00
CA SER A 125 -8.83 10.41 -3.25
C SER A 125 -7.98 10.40 -1.98
N VAL A 126 -8.57 10.63 -0.81
CA VAL A 126 -7.87 10.74 0.47
C VAL A 126 -8.47 9.76 1.47
N LYS A 127 -7.84 8.59 1.58
CA LYS A 127 -8.36 7.49 2.39
C LYS A 127 -8.15 7.66 3.90
N ASP A 128 -7.07 8.34 4.30
CA ASP A 128 -6.70 8.50 5.70
C ASP A 128 -5.93 9.80 5.97
N VAL A 129 -5.62 10.04 7.25
CA VAL A 129 -4.87 11.20 7.72
C VAL A 129 -3.41 11.17 7.23
N ASP A 130 -2.85 9.99 6.98
CA ASP A 130 -1.48 9.87 6.49
C ASP A 130 -1.37 10.33 5.03
N ALA A 131 -2.40 10.06 4.21
CA ALA A 131 -2.51 10.58 2.85
C ALA A 131 -2.61 12.12 2.83
N LEU A 132 -3.39 12.72 3.74
CA LEU A 132 -3.43 14.18 3.92
C LEU A 132 -2.07 14.75 4.32
N ARG A 133 -1.42 14.10 5.28
CA ARG A 133 -0.11 14.54 5.76
C ARG A 133 0.93 14.46 4.66
N PHE A 134 0.89 13.39 3.86
CA PHE A 134 1.74 13.25 2.68
C PHE A 134 1.53 14.40 1.69
N LEU A 135 0.28 14.78 1.40
CA LEU A 135 -0.02 15.89 0.48
C LEU A 135 0.61 17.22 0.91
N ILE A 136 0.68 17.46 2.22
CA ILE A 136 1.27 18.68 2.80
C ILE A 136 2.81 18.57 2.86
N ASP A 137 3.33 17.45 3.35
CA ASP A 137 4.76 17.28 3.65
C ASP A 137 5.60 16.85 2.43
N GLY A 138 4.96 16.30 1.39
CA GLY A 138 5.60 15.74 0.20
C GLY A 138 6.52 14.54 0.49
N ARG A 139 6.34 13.90 1.65
CA ARG A 139 7.25 12.90 2.21
C ARG A 139 6.49 11.72 2.80
N LEU A 140 7.04 10.54 2.58
CA LEU A 140 6.65 9.32 3.28
C LEU A 140 7.00 9.41 4.78
N LYS A 141 6.40 8.54 5.59
CA LYS A 141 6.70 8.32 7.01
C LYS A 141 8.16 7.95 7.24
N CYS A 142 8.78 7.22 6.31
CA CYS A 142 10.23 6.99 6.35
C CYS A 142 11.07 8.25 6.08
N GLY A 143 10.47 9.32 5.56
CA GLY A 143 11.14 10.58 5.22
C GLY A 143 11.59 10.67 3.76
N LEU A 144 11.29 9.67 2.94
CA LEU A 144 11.58 9.68 1.51
C LEU A 144 10.68 10.70 0.79
N SER A 145 11.30 11.61 0.06
CA SER A 145 10.59 12.62 -0.74
C SER A 145 10.17 12.07 -2.09
N LEU A 146 8.95 12.40 -2.49
CA LEU A 146 8.42 12.09 -3.82
C LEU A 146 8.32 13.37 -4.65
N SER A 147 8.66 13.27 -5.93
CA SER A 147 8.38 14.34 -6.87
C SER A 147 6.92 14.28 -7.30
N VAL A 148 6.21 15.38 -7.13
CA VAL A 148 4.82 15.53 -7.56
C VAL A 148 4.79 15.92 -9.03
N LYS A 149 4.05 15.16 -9.83
CA LYS A 149 3.65 15.53 -11.19
C LYS A 149 2.18 15.89 -11.18
N SER A 150 1.84 17.06 -11.70
CA SER A 150 0.46 17.47 -11.89
C SER A 150 0.11 17.45 -13.38
N SER A 151 -1.05 16.89 -13.70
CA SER A 151 -1.70 17.12 -14.98
C SER A 151 -2.97 17.92 -14.76
N ARG A 152 -3.16 18.96 -15.58
CA ARG A 152 -4.33 19.84 -15.52
C ARG A 152 -5.28 19.51 -16.65
N THR A 153 -6.56 19.41 -16.34
CA THR A 153 -7.64 19.25 -17.31
C THR A 153 -8.70 20.31 -17.03
N GLN A 154 -9.08 21.06 -18.07
CA GLN A 154 -10.17 22.03 -17.96
C GLN A 154 -11.50 21.29 -18.09
N LEU A 155 -12.40 21.46 -17.11
CA LEU A 155 -13.73 20.85 -17.14
C LEU A 155 -14.75 21.82 -17.74
N MET A 156 -14.78 23.07 -17.26
CA MET A 156 -15.60 24.17 -17.76
C MET A 156 -14.79 25.48 -17.82
N GLU A 157 -15.37 26.59 -18.29
CA GLU A 157 -14.65 27.87 -18.46
C GLU A 157 -13.84 28.31 -17.23
N LYS A 158 -14.26 27.94 -16.01
CA LYS A 158 -13.59 28.31 -14.75
C LYS A 158 -13.23 27.14 -13.83
N GLU A 159 -13.60 25.91 -14.18
CA GLU A 159 -13.34 24.72 -13.36
C GLU A 159 -12.16 23.92 -13.90
N HIS A 160 -11.19 23.65 -13.02
CA HIS A 160 -10.01 22.85 -13.37
C HIS A 160 -9.89 21.62 -12.49
N LEU A 161 -9.57 20.49 -13.12
CA LEU A 161 -9.21 19.26 -12.44
C LEU A 161 -7.69 19.08 -12.51
N PHE A 162 -7.06 18.91 -11.36
CA PHE A 162 -5.67 18.52 -11.23
C PHE A 162 -5.59 17.07 -10.78
N GLU A 163 -4.87 16.24 -11.54
CA GLU A 163 -4.49 14.91 -11.11
C GLU A 163 -3.03 14.95 -10.66
N LEU A 164 -2.80 14.71 -9.36
CA LEU A 164 -1.47 14.59 -8.78
C LEU A 164 -1.01 13.13 -8.84
N SER A 165 0.18 12.92 -9.39
CA SER A 165 0.87 11.64 -9.41
C SER A 165 2.25 11.80 -8.79
N TYR A 166 2.80 10.71 -8.27
CA TYR A 166 4.01 10.75 -7.46
C TYR A 166 5.06 9.81 -8.01
N GLU A 167 6.28 10.32 -8.12
CA GLU A 167 7.45 9.54 -8.54
C GLU A 167 8.51 9.54 -7.45
N LEU A 168 9.07 8.37 -7.21
CA LEU A 168 10.15 8.18 -6.26
C LEU A 168 11.45 8.64 -6.91
N SER A 169 12.10 9.63 -6.28
CA SER A 169 13.38 10.15 -6.75
C SER A 169 14.48 9.84 -5.72
N LYS A 170 15.68 9.49 -6.20
CA LYS A 170 16.89 9.35 -5.37
C LYS A 170 16.78 8.32 -4.22
N VAL A 171 15.96 7.28 -4.35
CA VAL A 171 15.74 6.23 -3.34
C VAL A 171 17.05 5.62 -2.84
N LYS A 172 17.98 5.28 -3.75
CA LYS A 172 19.30 4.73 -3.40
C LYS A 172 20.12 5.68 -2.52
N GLU A 173 20.02 6.98 -2.76
CA GLU A 173 20.77 7.99 -1.99
C GLU A 173 20.17 8.16 -0.60
N PHE A 174 18.84 8.19 -0.53
CA PHE A 174 18.09 8.24 0.72
C PHE A 174 18.41 7.03 1.60
N LEU A 175 18.26 5.80 1.09
CA LEU A 175 18.51 4.57 1.86
C LEU A 175 19.98 4.46 2.29
N SER A 176 20.91 4.80 1.41
CA SER A 176 22.34 4.82 1.73
C SER A 176 22.66 5.76 2.89
N LYS A 177 22.07 6.97 2.88
CA LYS A 177 22.27 7.97 3.94
C LYS A 177 21.60 7.56 5.25
N GLU A 178 20.33 7.18 5.19
CA GLU A 178 19.54 6.85 6.38
C GLU A 178 20.07 5.62 7.11
N LEU A 179 20.49 4.59 6.37
CA LEU A 179 20.95 3.33 6.97
C LEU A 179 22.47 3.28 7.19
N SER A 180 23.19 4.34 6.81
CA SER A 180 24.67 4.39 6.84
C SER A 180 25.32 3.27 6.01
N VAL A 181 24.67 2.87 4.91
CA VAL A 181 25.13 1.78 4.03
C VAL A 181 25.67 2.37 2.72
N SER A 182 26.69 1.76 2.13
CA SER A 182 27.20 2.18 0.82
C SER A 182 26.13 2.05 -0.28
N LYS A 183 26.02 3.05 -1.18
CA LYS A 183 25.12 3.00 -2.36
C LYS A 183 25.30 1.73 -3.20
N ARG A 184 26.49 1.12 -3.21
CA ARG A 184 26.78 -0.12 -3.95
C ARG A 184 26.08 -1.35 -3.37
N LYS A 185 25.71 -1.30 -2.09
CA LYS A 185 24.96 -2.34 -1.37
C LYS A 185 23.46 -2.07 -1.39
N VAL A 186 22.99 -1.04 -2.11
CA VAL A 186 21.57 -0.74 -2.27
C VAL A 186 21.15 -1.14 -3.68
N VAL A 187 20.30 -2.15 -3.79
CA VAL A 187 19.81 -2.70 -5.05
C VAL A 187 18.32 -2.48 -5.19
N GLU A 188 17.86 -2.35 -6.44
CA GLU A 188 16.44 -2.33 -6.76
C GLU A 188 16.00 -3.76 -7.07
N GLY A 189 14.93 -4.21 -6.42
CA GLY A 189 14.44 -5.58 -6.44
C GLY A 189 14.15 -6.12 -5.04
N LYS A 190 13.87 -7.41 -4.97
CA LYS A 190 13.54 -8.11 -3.73
C LYS A 190 14.66 -9.01 -3.22
N LEU A 191 14.73 -9.13 -1.90
CA LEU A 191 15.53 -10.17 -1.24
C LEU A 191 14.73 -11.48 -1.25
N THR A 192 15.25 -12.47 -1.97
CA THR A 192 14.73 -13.85 -1.93
C THR A 192 15.61 -14.67 -0.97
N TYR A 193 15.01 -15.44 -0.07
CA TYR A 193 15.70 -16.21 0.98
C TYR A 193 15.13 -17.63 1.12
#